data_AF-A0A9D5GQA3-F1
#
_entry.id   AF-A0A9D5GQA3-F1
#
_cell.length_a   1.000
_cell.length_b   1.000
_cell.length_c   1.000
_cell.angle_alpha   90.00
_cell.angle_beta   90.00
_cell.angle_gamma   90.00
#
_symmetry.space_group_name_H-M   'P 1'
#
loop_
_entity.id
_entity.type
_entity.pdbx_description
1 polymer ?
#
loop_
_entity_poly.entity_id
_entity_poly.type
_entity_poly.pdbx_seq_one_letter_code
_entity_poly.pdbx_strand_id
1 'polypeptide(L)'
;MAFECKSEEGPGAYHKNYALGASEAARMKESVHADYAVLVLVDPPLERALDFELETHGVALWTADDFCALLVANANRPIAWPNFLPLLKPGRRSGDIVEFCHEHAHGAWQRAHIAVVYAYVELFAYQRSLVTTDLPALRVQASVDLETLTYMVNERLAKEGDTGRLGVEDIRQAVGYLSAPTVGAVRVADDGSVVAVSECRVL
;
A
#
# COMPACT_ATOMS: atom_id res chain seq x y z
N MET A 1 -10.47 -18.71 6.86
CA MET A 1 -11.37 -17.61 6.47
C MET A 1 -12.05 -18.06 5.20
N ALA A 2 -13.37 -18.22 5.21
CA ALA A 2 -14.15 -18.62 4.03
C ALA A 2 -14.61 -17.35 3.32
N PHE A 3 -14.46 -17.29 2.00
CA PHE A 3 -14.96 -16.23 1.15
C PHE A 3 -16.03 -16.82 0.25
N GLU A 4 -17.24 -16.26 0.29
CA GLU A 4 -18.32 -16.66 -0.59
C GLU A 4 -18.72 -15.46 -1.45
N CYS A 5 -18.74 -15.66 -2.76
CA CYS A 5 -19.15 -14.68 -3.74
C CYS A 5 -20.31 -15.25 -4.54
N LYS A 6 -21.40 -14.49 -4.63
CA LYS A 6 -22.54 -14.80 -5.49
C LYS A 6 -22.72 -13.65 -6.46
N SER A 7 -22.62 -13.96 -7.76
CA SER A 7 -23.04 -13.05 -8.82
C SER A 7 -24.50 -13.36 -9.18
N GLU A 8 -25.28 -12.32 -9.43
CA GLU A 8 -26.53 -12.47 -10.17
C GLU A 8 -26.36 -11.89 -11.57
N GLU A 9 -26.45 -12.76 -12.58
CA GLU A 9 -26.54 -12.36 -13.97
C GLU A 9 -28.02 -12.29 -14.37
N GLY A 10 -28.54 -11.08 -14.59
CA GLY A 10 -29.86 -10.91 -15.20
C GLY A 10 -30.48 -9.53 -14.97
N PRO A 11 -31.17 -8.94 -15.97
CA PRO A 11 -31.74 -7.59 -15.91
C PRO A 11 -32.97 -7.44 -14.97
N GLY A 12 -33.22 -8.37 -14.05
CA GLY A 12 -34.54 -8.59 -13.45
C GLY A 12 -34.75 -8.27 -11.97
N ALA A 13 -33.80 -8.57 -11.08
CA ALA A 13 -34.12 -8.63 -9.64
C ALA A 13 -33.71 -7.36 -8.83
N TYR A 14 -32.49 -6.85 -9.00
CA TYR A 14 -31.97 -5.74 -8.17
C TYR A 14 -31.92 -4.37 -8.85
N HIS A 15 -31.95 -4.31 -10.18
CA HIS A 15 -31.83 -3.05 -10.93
C HIS A 15 -32.93 -2.01 -10.62
N LYS A 16 -34.00 -2.40 -9.93
CA LYS A 16 -35.10 -1.50 -9.54
C LYS A 16 -35.30 -1.38 -8.04
N ASN A 17 -34.61 -2.19 -7.21
CA ASN A 17 -34.82 -2.18 -5.77
C ASN A 17 -33.54 -2.53 -5.01
N TYR A 18 -32.59 -1.58 -5.02
CA TYR A 18 -31.28 -1.72 -4.38
C TYR A 18 -31.35 -1.98 -2.87
N ALA A 19 -32.45 -1.58 -2.20
CA ALA A 19 -32.73 -1.89 -0.81
C ALA A 19 -32.81 -3.41 -0.54
N LEU A 20 -33.43 -4.17 -1.47
CA LEU A 20 -33.46 -5.63 -1.36
C LEU A 20 -32.04 -6.23 -1.45
N GLY A 21 -31.14 -5.60 -2.22
CA GLY A 21 -29.76 -6.06 -2.35
C GLY A 21 -28.98 -5.99 -1.03
N ALA A 22 -29.20 -4.95 -0.22
CA ALA A 22 -28.59 -4.84 1.10
C ALA A 22 -29.11 -5.92 2.07
N SER A 23 -30.43 -6.12 2.10
CA SER A 23 -31.06 -7.17 2.92
C SER A 23 -30.58 -8.58 2.52
N GLU A 24 -30.47 -8.84 1.22
CA GLU A 24 -29.96 -10.13 0.72
C GLU A 24 -28.50 -10.37 1.06
N ALA A 25 -27.64 -9.35 0.92
CA ALA A 25 -26.23 -9.44 1.29
C ALA A 25 -26.07 -9.76 2.78
N ALA A 26 -26.90 -9.17 3.65
CA ALA A 26 -26.90 -9.48 5.08
C ALA A 26 -27.40 -10.90 5.37
N ARG A 27 -28.47 -11.36 4.71
CA ARG A 27 -28.93 -12.75 4.85
C ARG A 27 -27.84 -13.75 4.44
N MET A 28 -27.10 -13.45 3.37
CA MET A 28 -25.98 -14.28 2.93
C MET A 28 -24.86 -14.30 3.98
N LYS A 29 -24.46 -13.13 4.49
CA LYS A 29 -23.49 -13.01 5.59
C LYS A 29 -23.83 -13.92 6.77
N GLU A 30 -25.08 -13.89 7.20
CA GLU A 30 -25.57 -14.73 8.31
C GLU A 30 -25.50 -16.22 7.97
N SER A 31 -25.90 -16.61 6.75
CA SER A 31 -25.94 -18.02 6.32
C SER A 31 -24.56 -18.68 6.28
N VAL A 32 -23.49 -17.89 6.11
CA VAL A 32 -22.10 -18.36 6.04
C VAL A 32 -21.29 -18.00 7.29
N HIS A 33 -21.93 -17.38 8.29
CA HIS A 33 -21.30 -16.87 9.51
C HIS A 33 -20.12 -15.92 9.25
N ALA A 34 -20.23 -15.07 8.23
CA ALA A 34 -19.21 -14.06 7.94
C ALA A 34 -19.34 -12.84 8.88
N ASP A 35 -18.19 -12.22 9.18
CA ASP A 35 -18.15 -11.00 10.00
C ASP A 35 -18.59 -9.74 9.22
N TYR A 36 -18.39 -9.75 7.90
CA TYR A 36 -18.59 -8.60 7.02
C TYR A 36 -19.36 -8.99 5.75
N ALA A 37 -20.08 -8.02 5.18
CA ALA A 37 -20.75 -8.14 3.89
C ALA A 37 -20.46 -6.92 3.02
N VAL A 38 -20.21 -7.18 1.75
CA VAL A 38 -20.00 -6.15 0.73
C VAL A 38 -20.99 -6.38 -0.40
N LEU A 39 -21.74 -5.35 -0.74
CA LEU A 39 -22.53 -5.27 -1.95
C LEU A 39 -21.73 -4.49 -2.99
N VAL A 40 -21.52 -5.07 -4.17
CA VAL A 40 -20.81 -4.41 -5.28
C VAL A 40 -21.79 -4.11 -6.40
N LEU A 41 -21.92 -2.84 -6.79
CA LEU A 41 -22.84 -2.38 -7.84
C LEU A 41 -22.11 -1.58 -8.92
N VAL A 42 -22.57 -1.64 -10.17
CA VAL A 42 -21.95 -0.87 -11.27
C VAL A 42 -22.28 0.62 -11.15
N ASP A 43 -23.55 0.96 -10.95
CA ASP A 43 -24.03 2.34 -10.87
C ASP A 43 -25.11 2.47 -9.77
N PRO A 44 -24.70 2.57 -8.50
CA PRO A 44 -25.64 2.62 -7.40
C PRO A 44 -26.33 4.00 -7.31
N PRO A 45 -27.66 4.08 -7.16
CA PRO A 45 -28.35 5.36 -7.10
C PRO A 45 -28.00 6.10 -5.80
N LEU A 46 -28.01 7.44 -5.84
CA LEU A 46 -27.77 8.31 -4.69
C LEU A 46 -29.06 8.53 -3.87
N GLU A 47 -29.63 7.43 -3.37
CA GLU A 47 -30.89 7.43 -2.62
C GLU A 47 -30.66 7.21 -1.12
N ARG A 48 -31.24 8.08 -0.28
CA ARG A 48 -31.18 7.95 1.18
C ARG A 48 -31.77 6.65 1.72
N ALA A 49 -32.76 6.08 1.02
CA ALA A 49 -33.37 4.82 1.41
C ALA A 49 -32.34 3.69 1.36
N LEU A 50 -31.53 3.62 0.30
CA LEU A 50 -30.44 2.64 0.19
C LEU A 50 -29.40 2.84 1.30
N ASP A 51 -29.03 4.08 1.61
CA ASP A 51 -28.05 4.38 2.67
C ASP A 51 -28.55 3.87 4.04
N PHE A 52 -29.82 4.09 4.34
CA PHE A 52 -30.45 3.60 5.56
C PHE A 52 -30.45 2.06 5.64
N GLU A 53 -30.75 1.38 4.54
CA GLU A 53 -30.77 -0.08 4.47
C GLU A 53 -29.37 -0.67 4.65
N LEU A 54 -28.34 -0.07 4.05
CA LEU A 54 -26.94 -0.49 4.19
C LEU A 54 -26.47 -0.42 5.65
N GLU A 55 -26.80 0.67 6.34
CA GLU A 55 -26.49 0.84 7.77
C GLU A 55 -27.26 -0.15 8.63
N THR A 56 -28.57 -0.28 8.40
CA THR A 56 -29.46 -1.18 9.16
C THR A 56 -29.03 -2.64 9.05
N HIS A 57 -28.62 -3.08 7.87
CA HIS A 57 -28.21 -4.45 7.60
C HIS A 57 -26.72 -4.72 7.82
N GLY A 58 -25.95 -3.68 8.13
CA GLY A 58 -24.52 -3.80 8.38
C GLY A 58 -23.75 -4.27 7.15
N VAL A 59 -24.00 -3.64 6.00
CA VAL A 59 -23.46 -3.99 4.68
C VAL A 59 -22.71 -2.80 4.10
N ALA A 60 -21.47 -3.01 3.64
CA ALA A 60 -20.72 -2.00 2.90
C ALA A 60 -21.16 -2.00 1.42
N LEU A 61 -21.29 -0.82 0.82
CA LEU A 61 -21.52 -0.68 -0.61
C LEU A 61 -20.28 -0.14 -1.31
N TRP A 62 -19.80 -0.90 -2.29
CA TRP A 62 -18.72 -0.53 -3.21
C TRP A 62 -19.25 -0.44 -4.63
N THR A 63 -18.63 0.41 -5.45
CA THR A 63 -18.85 0.36 -6.90
C THR A 63 -17.96 -0.71 -7.53
N ALA A 64 -18.28 -1.11 -8.77
CA ALA A 64 -17.40 -1.96 -9.56
C ALA A 64 -16.03 -1.30 -9.79
N ASP A 65 -16.00 0.02 -9.97
CA ASP A 65 -14.77 0.80 -10.13
C ASP A 65 -13.94 0.80 -8.84
N ASP A 66 -14.58 0.98 -7.68
CA ASP A 66 -13.94 0.88 -6.36
C ASP A 66 -13.27 -0.48 -6.16
N PHE A 67 -13.98 -1.56 -6.51
CA PHE A 67 -13.46 -2.92 -6.41
C PHE A 67 -12.24 -3.12 -7.31
N CYS A 68 -12.31 -2.66 -8.56
CA CYS A 68 -11.17 -2.68 -9.48
C CYS A 68 -9.98 -1.87 -8.95
N ALA A 69 -10.22 -0.68 -8.39
CA ALA A 69 -9.17 0.15 -7.79
C ALA A 69 -8.47 -0.55 -6.63
N LEU A 70 -9.23 -1.23 -5.75
CA LEU A 70 -8.66 -2.02 -4.65
C LEU A 70 -7.84 -3.22 -5.15
N LEU A 71 -8.29 -3.89 -6.21
CA LEU A 71 -7.53 -4.98 -6.83
C LEU A 71 -6.19 -4.48 -7.41
N VAL A 72 -6.19 -3.34 -8.10
CA VAL A 72 -4.98 -2.71 -8.62
C VAL A 72 -4.05 -2.29 -7.48
N ALA A 73 -4.59 -1.64 -6.44
CA ALA A 73 -3.83 -1.24 -5.27
C ALA A 73 -3.18 -2.46 -4.58
N ASN A 74 -3.91 -3.57 -4.43
CA ASN A 74 -3.41 -4.81 -3.85
C ASN A 74 -2.36 -5.52 -4.72
N ALA A 75 -2.55 -5.50 -6.04
CA ALA A 75 -1.60 -6.08 -6.99
C ALA A 75 -0.27 -5.31 -7.02
N ASN A 76 -0.34 -3.98 -6.89
CA ASN A 76 0.85 -3.14 -6.73
C ASN A 76 1.55 -3.43 -5.40
N ARG A 77 0.79 -3.46 -4.30
CA ARG A 77 1.29 -3.79 -2.96
C ARG A 77 0.21 -4.47 -2.11
N PRO A 78 0.50 -5.61 -1.46
CA PRO A 78 -0.48 -6.31 -0.65
C PRO A 78 -1.10 -5.41 0.40
N ILE A 79 -2.43 -5.36 0.43
CA ILE A 79 -3.18 -4.63 1.45
C ILE A 79 -3.23 -5.51 2.71
N ALA A 80 -2.67 -5.03 3.81
CA ALA A 80 -2.75 -5.72 5.09
C ALA A 80 -4.21 -5.72 5.59
N TRP A 81 -4.67 -6.86 6.11
CA TRP A 81 -6.04 -7.04 6.59
C TRP A 81 -6.54 -5.93 7.53
N PRO A 82 -5.77 -5.46 8.54
CA PRO A 82 -6.22 -4.38 9.43
C PRO A 82 -6.54 -3.06 8.70
N ASN A 83 -5.84 -2.79 7.59
CA ASN A 83 -6.05 -1.58 6.78
C ASN A 83 -7.26 -1.72 5.86
N PHE A 84 -7.70 -2.96 5.60
CA PHE A 84 -8.88 -3.26 4.80
C PHE A 84 -10.17 -3.16 5.62
N LEU A 85 -10.12 -3.45 6.93
CA LEU A 85 -11.28 -3.45 7.83
C LEU A 85 -12.12 -2.14 7.83
N PRO A 86 -11.52 -0.93 7.78
CA PRO A 86 -12.31 0.30 7.69
C PRO A 86 -13.21 0.37 6.45
N LEU A 87 -12.80 -0.23 5.33
CA LEU A 87 -13.54 -0.23 4.06
C LEU A 87 -14.73 -1.21 4.06
N LEU A 88 -14.80 -2.10 5.07
CA LEU A 88 -15.89 -3.06 5.25
C LEU A 88 -16.99 -2.56 6.21
N LYS A 89 -16.86 -1.33 6.72
CA LYS A 89 -17.89 -0.75 7.59
C LYS A 89 -19.19 -0.50 6.81
N PRO A 90 -20.36 -0.59 7.47
CA PRO A 90 -21.66 -0.41 6.81
C PRO A 90 -21.81 0.94 6.09
N GLY A 91 -22.59 1.00 5.01
CA GLY A 91 -22.79 2.24 4.24
C GLY A 91 -21.91 2.36 2.99
N ARG A 92 -21.96 3.51 2.30
CA ARG A 92 -21.20 3.75 1.08
C ARG A 92 -19.74 4.03 1.37
N ARG A 93 -18.86 3.36 0.64
CA ARG A 93 -17.41 3.46 0.87
C ARG A 93 -16.60 3.98 -0.31
N SER A 94 -17.23 4.40 -1.40
CA SER A 94 -16.50 4.89 -2.59
C SER A 94 -15.52 6.02 -2.28
N GLY A 95 -15.93 7.02 -1.48
CA GLY A 95 -15.02 8.10 -1.05
C GLY A 95 -13.84 7.57 -0.23
N ASP A 96 -14.13 6.75 0.79
CA ASP A 96 -13.12 6.14 1.66
C ASP A 96 -12.15 5.23 0.87
N ILE A 97 -12.64 4.51 -0.14
CA ILE A 97 -11.84 3.62 -0.99
C ILE A 97 -10.92 4.42 -1.90
N VAL A 98 -11.42 5.49 -2.51
CA VAL A 98 -10.58 6.38 -3.33
C VAL A 98 -9.47 6.99 -2.49
N GLU A 99 -9.80 7.51 -1.30
CA GLU A 99 -8.82 8.06 -0.36
C GLU A 99 -7.82 6.98 0.10
N PHE A 100 -8.32 5.80 0.46
CA PHE A 100 -7.49 4.68 0.85
C PHE A 100 -6.53 4.26 -0.28
N CYS A 101 -7.01 4.09 -1.51
CA CYS A 101 -6.17 3.72 -2.64
C CYS A 101 -5.09 4.77 -2.91
N HIS A 102 -5.44 6.06 -2.77
CA HIS A 102 -4.49 7.15 -2.90
C HIS A 102 -3.43 7.13 -1.78
N GLU A 103 -3.83 6.99 -0.52
CA GLU A 103 -2.91 6.90 0.63
C GLU A 103 -2.09 5.59 0.61
N HIS A 104 -2.65 4.49 0.15
CA HIS A 104 -1.91 3.23 -0.02
C HIS A 104 -0.84 3.34 -1.11
N ALA A 105 -1.16 4.06 -2.20
CA ALA A 105 -0.22 4.29 -3.29
C ALA A 105 0.83 5.37 -2.99
N HIS A 106 0.48 6.41 -2.23
CA HIS A 106 1.28 7.64 -2.11
C HIS A 106 1.50 8.14 -0.67
N GLY A 107 0.99 7.43 0.32
CA GLY A 107 0.92 7.86 1.71
C GLY A 107 2.24 7.87 2.47
N ALA A 108 2.18 8.33 3.72
CA ALA A 108 3.39 8.49 4.53
C ALA A 108 4.10 7.15 4.80
N TRP A 109 3.34 6.10 5.11
CA TRP A 109 3.87 4.77 5.35
C TRP A 109 4.55 4.20 4.10
N GLN A 110 3.91 4.41 2.95
CA GLN A 110 4.42 4.01 1.65
C GLN A 110 5.74 4.72 1.33
N ARG A 111 5.78 6.05 1.51
CA ARG A 111 7.01 6.84 1.32
C ARG A 111 8.13 6.35 2.22
N ALA A 112 7.84 6.04 3.49
CA ALA A 112 8.82 5.49 4.42
C ALA A 112 9.32 4.10 3.99
N HIS A 113 8.42 3.20 3.57
CA HIS A 113 8.80 1.87 3.08
C HIS A 113 9.68 1.96 1.82
N ILE A 114 9.29 2.78 0.84
CA ILE A 114 10.08 3.03 -0.37
C ILE A 114 11.45 3.60 -0.01
N ALA A 115 11.49 4.61 0.87
CA ALA A 115 12.73 5.22 1.33
C ALA A 115 13.66 4.17 1.93
N VAL A 116 13.16 3.29 2.81
CA VAL A 116 13.94 2.22 3.44
C VAL A 116 14.47 1.21 2.41
N VAL A 117 13.59 0.67 1.56
CA VAL A 117 13.98 -0.34 0.58
C VAL A 117 14.99 0.22 -0.41
N TYR A 118 14.71 1.38 -1.01
CA TYR A 118 15.55 1.93 -2.08
C TYR A 118 16.83 2.54 -1.54
N ALA A 119 16.83 3.17 -0.35
CA ALA A 119 18.07 3.61 0.27
C ALA A 119 19.02 2.43 0.48
N TYR A 120 18.53 1.30 0.99
CA TYR A 120 19.37 0.12 1.19
C TYR A 120 19.83 -0.51 -0.14
N VAL A 121 18.91 -0.74 -1.08
CA VAL A 121 19.22 -1.41 -2.36
C VAL A 121 20.20 -0.60 -3.19
N GLU A 122 19.99 0.71 -3.32
CA GLU A 122 20.86 1.58 -4.11
C GLU A 122 22.23 1.75 -3.45
N LEU A 123 22.28 1.90 -2.12
CA LEU A 123 23.53 1.94 -1.38
C LEU A 123 24.32 0.64 -1.56
N PHE A 124 23.68 -0.52 -1.40
CA PHE A 124 24.32 -1.81 -1.58
C PHE A 124 24.80 -2.03 -3.02
N ALA A 125 23.98 -1.66 -4.02
CA ALA A 125 24.35 -1.76 -5.44
C ALA A 125 25.57 -0.90 -5.78
N TYR A 126 25.61 0.34 -5.29
CA TYR A 126 26.76 1.24 -5.44
C TYR A 126 28.03 0.62 -4.85
N GLN A 127 27.97 0.18 -3.60
CA GLN A 127 29.13 -0.45 -2.94
C GLN A 127 29.62 -1.68 -3.71
N ARG A 128 28.70 -2.52 -4.20
CA ARG A 128 29.05 -3.70 -4.99
C ARG A 128 29.74 -3.34 -6.30
N SER A 129 29.31 -2.26 -6.96
CA SER A 129 29.95 -1.76 -8.19
C SER A 129 31.39 -1.27 -7.96
N LEU A 130 31.68 -0.74 -6.78
CA LEU A 130 33.03 -0.32 -6.40
C LEU A 130 33.94 -1.52 -6.12
N VAL A 131 33.41 -2.61 -5.56
CA VAL A 131 34.17 -3.85 -5.29
C VAL A 131 34.59 -4.55 -6.59
N THR A 132 33.79 -4.46 -7.66
CA THR A 132 34.14 -5.01 -8.98
C THR A 132 35.16 -4.19 -9.75
N THR A 133 35.49 -2.98 -9.27
CA THR A 133 36.52 -2.13 -9.86
C THR A 133 37.83 -2.40 -9.09
N ASP A 134 38.83 -2.97 -9.76
CA ASP A 134 40.07 -3.52 -9.18
C ASP A 134 41.03 -2.44 -8.61
N LEU A 135 40.52 -1.56 -7.75
CA LEU A 135 41.21 -0.44 -7.15
C LEU A 135 41.15 -0.55 -5.61
N PRO A 136 42.20 -1.05 -4.95
CA PRO A 136 42.27 -1.21 -3.50
C PRO A 136 41.99 0.08 -2.71
N ALA A 137 42.20 1.26 -3.31
CA ALA A 137 41.94 2.56 -2.71
C ALA A 137 40.44 2.91 -2.55
N LEU A 138 39.54 2.31 -3.34
CA LEU A 138 38.11 2.62 -3.32
C LEU A 138 37.32 1.81 -2.27
N ARG A 139 37.92 0.78 -1.68
CA ARG A 139 37.26 -0.05 -0.64
C ARG A 139 36.96 0.72 0.65
N VAL A 140 37.63 1.85 0.88
CA VAL A 140 37.41 2.74 2.04
C VAL A 140 36.42 3.87 1.72
N GLN A 141 36.09 4.09 0.43
CA GLN A 141 35.24 5.20 -0.05
C GLN A 141 33.83 4.75 -0.49
N ALA A 142 33.39 3.56 -0.10
CA ALA A 142 32.07 3.05 -0.48
C ALA A 142 30.91 3.68 0.34
N SER A 143 31.16 4.84 0.96
CA SER A 143 30.22 5.62 1.73
C SER A 143 29.64 6.74 0.88
N VAL A 144 28.37 7.06 1.07
CA VAL A 144 27.70 8.20 0.41
C VAL A 144 27.11 9.13 1.46
N ASP A 145 27.05 10.43 1.16
CA ASP A 145 26.26 11.36 1.98
C ASP A 145 24.74 11.18 1.74
N LEU A 146 23.92 11.78 2.60
CA LEU A 146 22.46 11.65 2.53
C LEU A 146 21.90 12.27 1.26
N GLU A 147 22.49 13.36 0.78
CA GLU A 147 22.09 14.07 -0.44
C GLU A 147 22.30 13.19 -1.69
N THR A 148 23.46 12.53 -1.79
CA THR A 148 23.78 11.58 -2.86
C THR A 148 22.86 10.38 -2.81
N LEU A 149 22.61 9.83 -1.61
CA LEU A 149 21.66 8.71 -1.45
C LEU A 149 20.24 9.12 -1.85
N THR A 150 19.83 10.33 -1.50
CA THR A 150 18.54 10.90 -1.91
C THR A 150 18.44 11.05 -3.42
N TYR A 151 19.52 11.49 -4.08
CA TYR A 151 19.57 11.56 -5.53
C TYR A 151 19.45 10.17 -6.17
N MET A 152 20.19 9.17 -5.69
CA MET A 152 20.15 7.80 -6.21
C MET A 152 18.77 7.17 -6.09
N VAL A 153 18.10 7.34 -4.94
CA VAL A 153 16.74 6.83 -4.72
C VAL A 153 15.73 7.49 -5.66
N ASN A 154 15.82 8.81 -5.84
CA ASN A 154 14.92 9.53 -6.74
C ASN A 154 15.18 9.20 -8.22
N GLU A 155 16.42 8.98 -8.62
CA GLU A 155 16.77 8.48 -9.97
C GLU A 155 16.16 7.10 -10.22
N ARG A 156 16.16 6.23 -9.21
CA ARG A 156 15.49 4.92 -9.30
C ARG A 156 13.99 5.08 -9.45
N LEU A 157 13.36 5.88 -8.61
CA LEU A 157 11.91 6.16 -8.67
C LEU A 157 11.50 6.69 -10.05
N ALA A 158 12.28 7.65 -10.58
CA ALA A 158 12.05 8.18 -11.92
C ALA A 158 12.15 7.12 -13.03
N LYS A 159 13.09 6.17 -12.92
CA LYS A 159 13.22 5.05 -13.87
C LYS A 159 12.06 4.05 -13.79
N GLU A 160 11.51 3.86 -12.60
CA GLU A 160 10.35 3.00 -12.37
C GLU A 160 9.01 3.70 -12.71
N GLY A 161 9.07 4.97 -13.13
CA GLY A 161 7.89 5.77 -13.49
C GLY A 161 7.14 6.35 -12.30
N ASP A 162 7.70 6.28 -11.09
CA ASP A 162 7.15 6.93 -9.91
C ASP A 162 7.53 8.42 -9.91
N THR A 163 6.54 9.28 -9.72
CA THR A 163 6.71 10.74 -9.71
C THR A 163 6.84 11.31 -8.30
N GLY A 164 6.65 10.48 -7.26
CA GLY A 164 6.82 10.86 -5.86
C GLY A 164 8.29 11.02 -5.49
N ARG A 165 8.78 12.27 -5.46
CA ARG A 165 10.14 12.56 -4.99
C ARG A 165 10.23 12.44 -3.47
N LEU A 166 11.26 11.74 -3.00
CA LEU A 166 11.63 11.67 -1.59
C LEU A 166 12.62 12.80 -1.25
N GLY A 167 12.38 13.45 -0.12
CA GLY A 167 13.28 14.46 0.42
C GLY A 167 14.42 13.86 1.22
N VAL A 168 15.43 14.68 1.53
CA VAL A 168 16.57 14.27 2.36
C VAL A 168 16.12 13.83 3.77
N GLU A 169 15.03 14.40 4.30
CA GLU A 169 14.47 14.00 5.59
C GLU A 169 13.86 12.59 5.57
N ASP A 170 13.19 12.20 4.48
CA ASP A 170 12.65 10.84 4.33
C ASP A 170 13.79 9.81 4.33
N ILE A 171 14.88 10.13 3.62
CA ILE A 171 16.08 9.29 3.57
C ILE A 171 16.81 9.27 4.91
N ARG A 172 16.89 10.40 5.62
CA ARG A 172 17.47 10.47 6.97
C ARG A 172 16.73 9.56 7.94
N GLN A 173 15.40 9.55 7.90
CA GLN A 173 14.58 8.66 8.74
C GLN A 173 14.75 7.20 8.34
N ALA A 174 14.80 6.89 7.04
CA ALA A 174 15.07 5.56 6.53
C ALA A 174 16.45 5.02 6.99
N VAL A 175 17.50 5.84 6.90
CA VAL A 175 18.84 5.52 7.40
C VAL A 175 18.84 5.35 8.92
N GLY A 176 18.10 6.19 9.65
CA GLY A 176 17.91 6.05 11.10
C GLY A 176 17.29 4.69 11.48
N TYR A 177 16.28 4.23 10.73
CA TYR A 177 15.70 2.91 10.91
C TYR A 177 16.69 1.78 10.55
N LEU A 178 17.34 1.87 9.39
CA LEU A 178 18.28 0.85 8.91
C LEU A 178 19.53 0.71 9.80
N SER A 179 19.94 1.79 10.47
CA SER A 179 21.07 1.81 11.40
C SER A 179 20.70 1.43 12.83
N ALA A 180 19.41 1.27 13.13
CA ALA A 180 18.95 0.83 14.43
C ALA A 180 19.56 -0.54 14.78
N PRO A 181 19.93 -0.81 16.05
CA PRO A 181 20.57 -2.07 16.45
C PRO A 181 19.77 -3.33 16.11
N THR A 182 18.44 -3.22 16.01
CA THR A 182 17.54 -4.32 15.64
C THR A 182 17.59 -4.68 14.16
N VAL A 183 18.02 -3.74 13.30
CA VAL A 183 18.13 -3.93 11.84
C VAL A 183 19.58 -4.10 11.43
N GLY A 184 20.46 -3.19 11.83
CA GLY A 184 21.91 -3.27 11.60
C GLY A 184 22.34 -3.37 10.13
N ALA A 185 21.51 -2.87 9.21
CA ALA A 185 21.73 -2.97 7.77
C ALA A 185 22.69 -1.91 7.24
N VAL A 186 22.72 -0.73 7.87
CA VAL A 186 23.62 0.37 7.53
C VAL A 186 24.34 0.92 8.76
N ARG A 187 25.50 1.55 8.54
CA ARG A 187 26.27 2.27 9.54
C ARG A 187 26.45 3.71 9.07
N VAL A 188 26.23 4.65 9.96
CA VAL A 188 26.54 6.07 9.75
C VAL A 188 27.90 6.35 10.38
N ALA A 189 28.83 6.92 9.62
CA ALA A 189 30.15 7.33 10.09
C ALA A 189 30.08 8.71 10.78
N ASP A 190 31.16 9.09 11.47
CA ASP A 190 31.23 10.34 12.25
C ASP A 190 31.11 11.60 11.37
N ASP A 191 31.43 11.50 10.08
CA ASP A 191 31.29 12.56 9.09
C ASP A 191 29.88 12.62 8.46
N GLY A 192 28.95 11.77 8.92
CA GLY A 192 27.58 11.69 8.41
C GLY A 192 27.41 10.80 7.17
N SER A 193 28.49 10.20 6.66
CA SER A 193 28.40 9.30 5.51
C SER A 193 27.81 7.94 5.89
N VAL A 194 27.11 7.31 4.94
CA VAL A 194 26.32 6.08 5.14
C VAL A 194 26.92 4.93 4.35
N VAL A 195 27.01 3.76 4.99
CA VAL A 195 27.61 2.53 4.45
C VAL A 195 26.68 1.36 4.74
N ALA A 196 26.36 0.49 3.78
CA ALA A 196 25.70 -0.77 4.09
C ALA A 196 26.70 -1.78 4.70
N VAL A 197 26.31 -2.45 5.78
CA VAL A 197 27.21 -3.27 6.63
C VAL A 197 26.89 -4.76 6.58
N SER A 198 25.70 -5.15 6.13
CA SER A 198 25.30 -6.55 5.99
C SER A 198 24.29 -6.74 4.86
N GLU A 199 24.16 -7.96 4.34
CA GLU A 199 23.00 -8.34 3.53
C GLU A 199 21.76 -8.35 4.43
N CYS A 200 20.99 -7.25 4.39
CA CYS A 200 19.73 -7.14 5.11
C CYS A 200 18.74 -8.17 4.57
N ARG A 201 18.44 -9.20 5.36
CA ARG A 201 17.46 -10.27 5.03
C ARG A 201 16.00 -9.87 5.32
N VAL A 202 15.74 -8.59 5.61
CA VAL A 202 14.46 -8.12 6.19
C VAL A 202 13.64 -7.27 5.20
N LEU A 203 14.01 -7.24 3.91
CA LEU A 203 13.24 -6.55 2.87
C LEU A 203 12.50 -7.55 1.99
#